data_AF-A0A2A2DUS3-F1
#
_entry.id   AF-A0A2A2DUS3-F1
#
_cell.length_a   1.000
_cell.length_b   1.000
_cell.length_c   1.000
_cell.angle_alpha   90.00
_cell.angle_beta   90.00
_cell.angle_gamma   90.00
#
_symmetry.space_group_name_H-M   'P 1'
#
loop_
_entity.id
_entity.type
_entity.pdbx_description
1 polymer ?
#
loop_
_entity_poly.entity_id
_entity_poly.type
_entity_poly.pdbx_seq_one_letter_code
_entity_poly.pdbx_strand_id
1 'polypeptide(L)'
;MVTGATSLSMVRDELFVTMEEAEQSLEHFIAERNNGSLLQQAVESLHQVRGTLNLIELAGAELLAQEILQQATDIPAGAGAERDGQLSALSNALHVLRRYLENVEASRQEMPELLLPAINDLRQAGAQPPLPESFFFSARLDQPRPRIAASTLDSAARVEEGRRLRHMYQVGLLGFIREQSIQASLKLMARAVARLDSLFANDPRGRLCWVAAAALEAQVEGQLLARKSRKQLFSRVDRELKQLLANPQYEVPRSLLKELLYLVALADSRGPLASEVRNVFGLTPLPFTDQMLEDEYQRLSGPGQAVMRSLSTAIREELASVKDSLDLLGRGTAQPESLVTLHAQLGKLAKTLGMVGLSSAGNALQVQLPIVVSWSEGASADGDALNKLADAVLYVEGMVASLERGGRHEPRPQTQPGQEAESFASHQLTEARIVVIDEAKAGLALAKRAITAYLESNGDKMHLANVPFSLQAVRGGLWFLGQERAALLVGSCADYIQTQMLESQQMPSEQMLETLADALTSLEYFLEGGAMLRRDSESSVLDLAAESVRALGLPVAA
;
A
#
# COMPACT_ATOMS: atom_id res chain seq x y z
N MET A 1 24.81 16.05 13.71
CA MET A 1 25.88 17.01 13.36
C MET A 1 25.96 17.01 11.84
N VAL A 2 25.78 18.17 11.20
CA VAL A 2 25.68 18.29 9.74
C VAL A 2 27.08 18.58 9.17
N THR A 3 27.98 17.60 9.26
CA THR A 3 29.34 17.70 8.71
C THR A 3 29.32 17.50 7.19
N GLY A 4 28.43 16.64 6.68
CA GLY A 4 28.31 16.31 5.27
C GLY A 4 27.79 17.44 4.40
N ALA A 5 26.61 18.00 4.70
CA ALA A 5 26.04 19.07 3.87
C ALA A 5 26.92 20.34 3.80
N THR A 6 27.68 20.64 4.86
CA THR A 6 28.61 21.78 4.88
C THR A 6 29.88 21.50 4.07
N SER A 7 30.29 20.24 3.99
CA SER A 7 31.45 19.81 3.19
C SER A 7 31.11 19.66 1.71
N LEU A 8 29.86 19.32 1.39
CA LEU A 8 29.35 19.21 0.02
C LEU A 8 29.57 20.50 -0.79
N SER A 9 29.35 21.68 -0.19
CA SER A 9 29.56 22.96 -0.90
C SER A 9 31.00 23.21 -1.32
N MET A 10 31.99 22.57 -0.67
CA MET A 10 33.41 22.74 -1.01
C MET A 10 33.85 21.86 -2.19
N VAL A 11 33.18 20.71 -2.40
CA VAL A 11 33.53 19.73 -3.44
C VAL A 11 32.49 19.67 -4.56
N ARG A 12 31.47 20.54 -4.52
CA ARG A 12 30.31 20.52 -5.41
C ARG A 12 30.71 20.54 -6.88
N ASP A 13 31.41 21.59 -7.32
CA ASP A 13 31.63 21.80 -8.75
C ASP A 13 32.39 20.61 -9.36
N GLU A 14 33.41 20.10 -8.66
CA GLU A 14 34.15 18.92 -9.07
C GLU A 14 33.27 17.65 -9.08
N LEU A 15 32.52 17.41 -7.99
CA LEU A 15 31.64 16.25 -7.89
C LEU A 15 30.57 16.21 -9.00
N PHE A 16 29.93 17.34 -9.27
CA PHE A 16 28.89 17.42 -10.30
C PHE A 16 29.47 17.29 -11.70
N VAL A 17 30.67 17.81 -11.96
CA VAL A 17 31.38 17.59 -13.23
C VAL A 17 31.68 16.10 -13.42
N THR A 18 32.26 15.43 -12.42
CA THR A 18 32.55 13.98 -12.51
C THR A 18 31.29 13.13 -12.66
N MET A 19 30.17 13.53 -12.03
CA MET A 19 28.88 12.87 -12.23
C MET A 19 28.35 13.05 -13.65
N GLU A 20 28.47 14.25 -14.22
CA GLU A 20 28.06 14.52 -15.60
C GLU A 20 28.91 13.74 -16.61
N GLU A 21 30.22 13.62 -16.38
CA GLU A 21 31.10 12.74 -17.16
C GLU A 21 30.64 11.28 -17.10
N ALA A 22 30.29 10.78 -15.92
CA ALA A 22 29.77 9.42 -15.76
C ALA A 22 28.43 9.21 -16.49
N GLU A 23 27.52 10.19 -16.43
CA GLU A 23 26.24 10.19 -17.16
C GLU A 23 26.49 10.11 -18.68
N GLN A 24 27.33 11.00 -19.22
CA GLN A 24 27.63 11.05 -20.65
C GLN A 24 28.31 9.78 -21.16
N SER A 25 29.30 9.25 -20.43
CA SER A 25 29.97 7.99 -20.79
C SER A 25 29.00 6.81 -20.81
N LEU A 26 28.05 6.75 -19.86
CA LEU A 26 27.03 5.70 -19.82
C LEU A 26 26.02 5.84 -20.98
N GLU A 27 25.58 7.05 -21.29
CA GLU A 27 24.69 7.33 -22.43
C GLU A 27 25.35 6.95 -23.77
N HIS A 28 26.62 7.30 -23.96
CA HIS A 28 27.37 6.91 -25.14
C HIS A 28 27.56 5.39 -25.22
N PHE A 29 27.82 4.71 -24.10
CA PHE A 29 27.91 3.24 -24.08
C PHE A 29 26.58 2.57 -24.46
N ILE A 30 25.44 3.13 -24.03
CA ILE A 30 24.11 2.62 -24.41
C ILE A 30 23.91 2.66 -25.93
N ALA A 31 24.40 3.73 -26.59
CA ALA A 31 24.37 3.87 -28.04
C ALA A 31 25.42 2.98 -28.75
N GLU A 32 26.63 2.84 -28.18
CA GLU A 32 27.77 2.12 -28.76
C GLU A 32 28.25 0.96 -27.88
N ARG A 33 27.41 -0.06 -27.70
CA ARG A 33 27.66 -1.17 -26.73
C ARG A 33 28.91 -2.01 -26.96
N ASN A 34 29.48 -1.96 -28.15
CA ASN A 34 30.70 -2.68 -28.49
C ASN A 34 31.96 -1.97 -27.96
N ASN A 35 31.84 -0.70 -27.57
CA ASN A 35 32.96 0.12 -27.12
C ASN A 35 33.08 0.06 -25.60
N GLY A 36 33.74 -0.99 -25.10
CA GLY A 36 33.96 -1.19 -23.66
C GLY A 36 34.77 -0.08 -22.96
N SER A 37 35.48 0.77 -23.72
CA SER A 37 36.23 1.89 -23.13
C SER A 37 35.30 2.95 -22.51
N LEU A 38 34.10 3.15 -23.07
CA LEU A 38 33.10 4.09 -22.55
C LEU A 38 32.57 3.64 -21.17
N LEU A 39 32.33 2.33 -21.03
CA LEU A 39 31.92 1.77 -19.74
C LEU A 39 33.04 1.87 -18.70
N GLN A 40 34.30 1.63 -19.11
CA GLN A 40 35.44 1.78 -18.22
C GLN A 40 35.60 3.23 -17.73
N GLN A 41 35.45 4.22 -18.61
CA GLN A 41 35.44 5.64 -18.24
C GLN A 41 34.33 5.95 -17.22
N ALA A 42 33.10 5.47 -17.47
CA ALA A 42 32.00 5.64 -16.53
C ALA A 42 32.32 5.02 -15.15
N VAL A 43 32.91 3.81 -15.12
CA VAL A 43 33.33 3.14 -13.87
C VAL A 43 34.39 3.94 -13.12
N GLU A 44 35.36 4.53 -13.82
CA GLU A 44 36.41 5.37 -13.22
C GLU A 44 35.81 6.64 -12.59
N SER A 45 34.92 7.34 -13.31
CA SER A 45 34.21 8.52 -12.78
C SER A 45 33.31 8.16 -11.59
N LEU A 46 32.56 7.04 -11.65
CA LEU A 46 31.74 6.56 -10.54
C LEU A 46 32.58 6.20 -9.31
N HIS A 47 33.77 5.64 -9.51
CA HIS A 47 34.70 5.34 -8.41
C HIS A 47 35.16 6.63 -7.71
N GLN A 48 35.43 7.70 -8.47
CA GLN A 48 35.76 9.02 -7.92
C GLN A 48 34.57 9.63 -7.18
N VAL A 49 33.37 9.63 -7.77
CA VAL A 49 32.12 10.10 -7.13
C VAL A 49 31.92 9.43 -5.78
N ARG A 50 31.99 8.09 -5.72
CA ARG A 50 31.87 7.34 -4.45
C ARG A 50 32.97 7.75 -3.46
N GLY A 51 34.22 7.88 -3.90
CA GLY A 51 35.34 8.29 -3.04
C GLY A 51 35.12 9.67 -2.41
N THR A 52 34.65 10.63 -3.19
CA THR A 52 34.31 11.97 -2.71
C THR A 52 33.16 11.93 -1.71
N LEU A 53 32.10 11.17 -1.98
CA LEU A 53 30.95 11.01 -1.08
C LEU A 53 31.31 10.36 0.26
N ASN A 54 32.23 9.40 0.25
CA ASN A 54 32.79 8.79 1.46
C ASN A 54 33.58 9.83 2.27
N LEU A 55 34.43 10.63 1.61
CA LEU A 55 35.25 11.66 2.26
C LEU A 55 34.41 12.74 2.95
N ILE A 56 33.24 13.09 2.40
CA ILE A 56 32.29 14.03 3.02
C ILE A 56 31.26 13.35 3.94
N GLU A 57 31.41 12.06 4.24
CA GLU A 57 30.58 11.29 5.17
C GLU A 57 29.07 11.25 4.83
N LEU A 58 28.69 11.41 3.55
CA LEU A 58 27.30 11.28 3.11
C LEU A 58 26.92 9.81 2.88
N ALA A 59 26.76 9.05 3.97
CA ALA A 59 26.61 7.59 3.95
C ALA A 59 25.50 7.06 3.01
N GLY A 60 24.35 7.74 2.94
CA GLY A 60 23.26 7.33 2.04
C GLY A 60 23.62 7.50 0.56
N ALA A 61 24.27 8.62 0.23
CA ALA A 61 24.71 8.93 -1.14
C ALA A 61 25.87 8.01 -1.56
N GLU A 62 26.81 7.77 -0.64
CA GLU A 62 27.90 6.81 -0.83
C GLU A 62 27.36 5.41 -1.14
N LEU A 63 26.38 4.93 -0.37
CA LEU A 63 25.79 3.61 -0.58
C LEU A 63 25.16 3.47 -1.97
N LEU A 64 24.41 4.48 -2.43
CA LEU A 64 23.85 4.49 -3.78
C LEU A 64 24.96 4.52 -4.83
N ALA A 65 25.97 5.37 -4.69
CA ALA A 65 27.11 5.42 -5.61
C ALA A 65 27.89 4.09 -5.66
N GLN A 66 28.03 3.40 -4.52
CA GLN A 66 28.66 2.08 -4.43
C GLN A 66 27.84 1.01 -5.17
N GLU A 67 26.51 1.01 -5.06
CA GLU A 67 25.65 0.09 -5.81
C GLU A 67 25.70 0.38 -7.31
N ILE A 68 25.70 1.66 -7.72
CA ILE A 68 25.85 2.06 -9.13
C ILE A 68 27.18 1.56 -9.69
N LEU A 69 28.28 1.81 -8.97
CA LEU A 69 29.62 1.38 -9.36
C LEU A 69 29.71 -0.15 -9.48
N GLN A 70 29.15 -0.89 -8.53
CA GLN A 70 29.20 -2.35 -8.55
C GLN A 70 28.46 -2.91 -9.75
N GLN A 71 27.26 -2.41 -10.03
CA GLN A 71 26.48 -2.88 -11.18
C GLN A 71 27.08 -2.45 -12.52
N ALA A 72 27.64 -1.25 -12.63
CA ALA A 72 28.35 -0.81 -13.82
C ALA A 72 29.57 -1.70 -14.12
N THR A 73 30.28 -2.15 -13.08
CA THR A 73 31.44 -3.04 -13.21
C THR A 73 31.06 -4.46 -13.64
N ASP A 74 29.87 -4.93 -13.25
CA ASP A 74 29.37 -6.27 -13.60
C ASP A 74 28.84 -6.38 -15.04
N ILE A 75 28.70 -5.26 -15.77
CA ILE A 75 28.22 -5.26 -17.16
C ILE A 75 29.39 -5.55 -18.11
N PRO A 76 29.33 -6.63 -18.93
CA PRO A 76 30.37 -6.89 -19.90
C PRO A 76 30.27 -5.96 -21.12
N ALA A 77 31.41 -5.65 -21.74
CA ALA A 77 31.43 -5.00 -23.04
C ALA A 77 30.71 -5.88 -24.09
N GLY A 78 29.85 -5.28 -24.92
CA GLY A 78 29.00 -6.00 -25.86
C GLY A 78 27.72 -6.60 -25.24
N ALA A 79 27.32 -6.16 -24.03
CA ALA A 79 26.09 -6.60 -23.40
C ALA A 79 24.86 -6.43 -24.32
N GLY A 80 24.12 -7.53 -24.52
CA GLY A 80 22.90 -7.54 -25.32
C GLY A 80 21.74 -6.79 -24.66
N ALA A 81 20.58 -6.79 -25.33
CA ALA A 81 19.35 -6.14 -24.84
C ALA A 81 18.85 -6.66 -23.48
N GLU A 82 19.32 -7.83 -23.04
CA GLU A 82 19.04 -8.41 -21.72
C GLU A 82 19.49 -7.55 -20.54
N ARG A 83 20.42 -6.62 -20.75
CA ARG A 83 20.95 -5.71 -19.72
C ARG A 83 20.31 -4.32 -19.75
N ASP A 84 19.33 -4.09 -20.62
CA ASP A 84 18.67 -2.77 -20.77
C ASP A 84 17.99 -2.31 -19.50
N GLY A 85 17.35 -3.23 -18.77
CA GLY A 85 16.75 -2.94 -17.47
C GLY A 85 17.78 -2.50 -16.43
N GLN A 86 18.99 -3.09 -16.43
CA GLN A 86 20.07 -2.71 -15.53
C GLN A 86 20.67 -1.34 -15.90
N LEU A 87 20.90 -1.09 -17.20
CA LEU A 87 21.37 0.21 -17.68
C LEU A 87 20.38 1.33 -17.38
N SER A 88 19.08 1.09 -17.57
CA SER A 88 18.03 2.05 -17.22
C SER A 88 17.96 2.31 -15.71
N ALA A 89 18.11 1.28 -14.88
CA ALA A 89 18.16 1.43 -13.43
C ALA A 89 19.40 2.22 -12.97
N LEU A 90 20.57 2.00 -13.60
CA LEU A 90 21.80 2.76 -13.37
C LEU A 90 21.63 4.25 -13.68
N SER A 91 21.11 4.58 -14.88
CA SER A 91 20.86 5.98 -15.27
C SER A 91 19.87 6.67 -14.33
N ASN A 92 18.79 5.98 -13.94
CA ASN A 92 17.83 6.52 -12.98
C ASN A 92 18.45 6.73 -11.59
N ALA A 93 19.25 5.77 -11.12
CA ALA A 93 19.95 5.87 -9.83
C ALA A 93 20.93 7.06 -9.79
N LEU A 94 21.68 7.29 -10.87
CA LEU A 94 22.62 8.41 -11.00
C LEU A 94 21.87 9.76 -11.01
N HIS A 95 20.74 9.83 -11.73
CA HIS A 95 19.86 10.99 -11.72
C HIS A 95 19.30 11.29 -10.32
N VAL A 96 18.80 10.28 -9.61
CA VAL A 96 18.29 10.43 -8.23
C VAL A 96 19.40 10.88 -7.29
N LEU A 97 20.62 10.32 -7.42
CA LEU A 97 21.78 10.72 -6.63
C LEU A 97 22.10 12.21 -6.82
N ARG A 98 22.13 12.68 -8.08
CA ARG A 98 22.40 14.09 -8.40
C ARG A 98 21.37 15.01 -7.74
N ARG A 99 20.08 14.71 -7.93
CA ARG A 99 18.99 15.51 -7.36
C ARG A 99 18.94 15.47 -5.85
N TYR A 100 19.31 14.35 -5.24
CA TYR A 100 19.45 14.25 -3.79
C TYR A 100 20.54 15.18 -3.27
N LEU A 101 21.71 15.24 -3.91
CA LEU A 101 22.80 16.13 -3.52
C LEU A 101 22.39 17.61 -3.65
N GLU A 102 21.70 17.99 -4.74
CA GLU A 102 21.12 19.32 -4.91
C GLU A 102 20.13 19.66 -3.78
N ASN A 103 19.29 18.69 -3.38
CA ASN A 103 18.33 18.87 -2.29
C ASN A 103 19.02 18.99 -0.92
N VAL A 104 20.04 18.18 -0.64
CA VAL A 104 20.83 18.27 0.60
C VAL A 104 21.53 19.63 0.69
N GLU A 105 22.04 20.15 -0.42
CA GLU A 105 22.63 21.49 -0.46
C GLU A 105 21.59 22.58 -0.15
N ALA A 106 20.41 22.50 -0.76
CA ALA A 106 19.36 23.50 -0.61
C ALA A 106 18.69 23.48 0.78
N SER A 107 18.35 22.28 1.28
CA SER A 107 17.63 22.08 2.54
C SER A 107 18.54 22.00 3.76
N ARG A 108 19.83 21.70 3.57
CA ARG A 108 20.79 21.37 4.64
C ARG A 108 20.33 20.23 5.56
N GLN A 109 19.42 19.39 5.08
CA GLN A 109 18.91 18.24 5.80
C GLN A 109 19.27 16.96 5.05
N GLU A 110 19.97 16.07 5.74
CA GLU A 110 20.36 14.75 5.23
C GLU A 110 19.27 13.74 5.60
N MET A 111 18.69 13.07 4.60
CA MET A 111 17.67 12.04 4.77
C MET A 111 18.02 10.82 3.90
N PRO A 112 18.94 9.95 4.38
CA PRO A 112 19.41 8.81 3.60
C PRO A 112 18.29 7.82 3.23
N GLU A 113 17.20 7.78 3.99
CA GLU A 113 16.02 6.95 3.74
C GLU A 113 15.36 7.26 2.39
N LEU A 114 15.49 8.49 1.88
CA LEU A 114 15.00 8.87 0.55
C LEU A 114 15.66 8.09 -0.59
N LEU A 115 16.89 7.61 -0.38
CA LEU A 115 17.63 6.89 -1.41
C LEU A 115 17.32 5.39 -1.44
N LEU A 116 16.68 4.83 -0.41
CA LEU A 116 16.40 3.40 -0.31
C LEU A 116 15.60 2.83 -1.50
N PRO A 117 14.55 3.50 -2.03
CA PRO A 117 13.83 2.95 -3.16
C PRO A 117 14.71 2.86 -4.42
N ALA A 118 15.50 3.89 -4.74
CA ALA A 118 16.43 3.87 -5.88
C ALA A 118 17.53 2.80 -5.71
N ILE A 119 18.08 2.65 -4.49
CA ILE A 119 19.01 1.56 -4.15
C ILE A 119 18.35 0.20 -4.39
N ASN A 120 17.10 0.03 -3.95
CA ASN A 120 16.38 -1.24 -4.05
C ASN A 120 15.95 -1.57 -5.48
N ASP A 121 15.62 -0.58 -6.30
CA ASP A 121 15.32 -0.74 -7.72
C ASP A 121 16.57 -1.21 -8.47
N LEU A 122 17.71 -0.57 -8.18
CA LEU A 122 19.00 -0.98 -8.72
C LEU A 122 19.35 -2.41 -8.29
N ARG A 123 19.32 -2.71 -6.98
CA ARG A 123 19.59 -4.07 -6.45
C ARG A 123 18.70 -5.13 -7.10
N GLN A 124 17.41 -4.85 -7.30
CA GLN A 124 16.49 -5.77 -7.99
C GLN A 124 16.87 -5.97 -9.46
N ALA A 125 17.27 -4.93 -10.19
CA ALA A 125 17.77 -5.06 -11.56
C ALA A 125 19.03 -5.94 -11.62
N GLY A 126 19.88 -5.86 -10.60
CA GLY A 126 21.06 -6.73 -10.41
C GLY A 126 20.77 -8.11 -9.80
N ALA A 127 19.49 -8.51 -9.65
CA ALA A 127 19.07 -9.75 -8.99
C ALA A 127 19.56 -9.93 -7.54
N GLN A 128 19.84 -8.82 -6.85
CA GLN A 128 20.21 -8.79 -5.44
C GLN A 128 18.97 -8.56 -4.55
N PRO A 129 18.97 -9.07 -3.29
CA PRO A 129 17.86 -8.85 -2.38
C PRO A 129 17.76 -7.35 -1.99
N PRO A 130 16.54 -6.79 -1.88
CA PRO A 130 16.36 -5.41 -1.45
C PRO A 130 16.79 -5.23 0.02
N LEU A 131 17.26 -4.03 0.34
CA LEU A 131 17.52 -3.57 1.70
C LEU A 131 16.18 -3.27 2.41
N PRO A 132 16.07 -3.60 3.72
CA PRO A 132 14.88 -3.32 4.49
C PRO A 132 14.70 -1.80 4.73
N GLU A 133 13.47 -1.35 4.97
CA GLU A 133 13.21 0.08 5.29
C GLU A 133 13.97 0.53 6.56
N SER A 134 14.26 -0.39 7.48
CA SER A 134 15.01 -0.12 8.70
C SER A 134 16.54 -0.09 8.51
N PHE A 135 17.04 -0.03 7.27
CA PHE A 135 18.48 -0.12 6.99
C PHE A 135 19.30 0.94 7.74
N PHE A 136 18.93 2.22 7.60
CA PHE A 136 19.56 3.36 8.29
C PHE A 136 19.09 3.54 9.74
N PHE A 137 18.04 2.82 10.14
CA PHE A 137 17.54 2.85 11.51
C PHE A 137 18.43 2.06 12.45
N SER A 138 18.59 2.52 13.69
CA SER A 138 19.30 1.81 14.75
C SER A 138 18.48 1.82 16.03
N ALA A 139 18.34 0.66 16.65
CA ALA A 139 17.62 0.50 17.91
C ALA A 139 18.34 -0.51 18.80
N ARG A 140 18.25 -0.30 20.12
CA ARG A 140 18.72 -1.28 21.11
C ARG A 140 17.74 -2.46 21.12
N LEU A 141 18.24 -3.68 21.05
CA LEU A 141 17.41 -4.91 20.95
C LEU A 141 17.57 -5.82 22.16
N ASP A 142 18.13 -5.32 23.25
CA ASP A 142 18.38 -6.03 24.51
C ASP A 142 17.29 -5.82 25.57
N GLN A 143 16.42 -4.82 25.38
CA GLN A 143 15.40 -4.46 26.37
C GLN A 143 14.32 -5.55 26.51
N PRO A 144 14.07 -6.08 27.71
CA PRO A 144 13.03 -7.08 27.93
C PRO A 144 11.64 -6.45 27.83
N ARG A 145 10.65 -7.28 27.51
CA ARG A 145 9.24 -6.89 27.61
C ARG A 145 8.87 -6.64 29.09
N PRO A 146 8.16 -5.54 29.41
CA PRO A 146 7.60 -5.34 30.75
C PRO A 146 6.69 -6.50 31.18
N ARG A 147 6.67 -6.77 32.49
CA ARG A 147 5.82 -7.84 33.04
C ARG A 147 4.37 -7.38 33.10
N ILE A 148 3.46 -8.26 32.69
CA ILE A 148 2.02 -8.07 32.85
C ILE A 148 1.39 -9.29 33.51
N ALA A 149 0.11 -9.23 33.86
CA ALA A 149 -0.61 -10.38 34.39
C ALA A 149 -0.56 -11.56 33.40
N ALA A 150 -0.16 -12.74 33.88
CA ALA A 150 -0.09 -13.94 33.05
C ALA A 150 -1.47 -14.55 32.83
N SER A 151 -1.68 -15.14 31.64
CA SER A 151 -2.87 -15.95 31.38
C SER A 151 -2.98 -17.12 32.36
N THR A 152 -4.20 -17.38 32.84
CA THR A 152 -4.54 -18.49 33.75
C THR A 152 -4.76 -19.83 33.03
N LEU A 153 -4.67 -19.85 31.69
CA LEU A 153 -4.91 -21.04 30.88
C LEU A 153 -3.83 -22.11 31.11
N ASP A 154 -4.25 -23.37 31.11
CA ASP A 154 -3.33 -24.51 31.16
C ASP A 154 -2.45 -24.59 29.90
N SER A 155 -1.44 -25.47 29.90
CA SER A 155 -0.52 -25.56 28.76
C SER A 155 -1.17 -26.05 27.46
N ALA A 156 -2.23 -26.88 27.53
CA ALA A 156 -2.86 -27.46 26.34
C ALA A 156 -3.81 -26.45 25.69
N ALA A 157 -4.66 -25.82 26.49
CA ALA A 157 -5.56 -24.74 26.09
C ALA A 157 -4.79 -23.55 25.51
N ARG A 158 -3.61 -23.22 26.05
CA ARG A 158 -2.74 -22.18 25.48
C ARG A 158 -2.27 -22.49 24.05
N VAL A 159 -1.94 -23.75 23.75
CA VAL A 159 -1.50 -24.13 22.40
C VAL A 159 -2.65 -24.05 21.40
N GLU A 160 -3.84 -24.52 21.80
CA GLU A 160 -5.04 -24.45 20.97
C GLU A 160 -5.46 -23.01 20.68
N GLU A 161 -5.55 -22.17 21.72
CA GLU A 161 -5.89 -20.76 21.56
C GLU A 161 -4.84 -20.01 20.72
N GLY A 162 -3.55 -20.33 20.90
CA GLY A 162 -2.48 -19.77 20.07
C GLY A 162 -2.65 -20.10 18.58
N ARG A 163 -3.10 -21.32 18.24
CA ARG A 163 -3.39 -21.72 16.85
C ARG A 163 -4.60 -20.95 16.29
N ARG A 164 -5.67 -20.80 17.09
CA ARG A 164 -6.87 -20.04 16.71
C ARG A 164 -6.53 -18.58 16.43
N LEU A 165 -5.78 -17.95 17.33
CA LEU A 165 -5.31 -16.56 17.17
C LEU A 165 -4.40 -16.39 15.95
N ARG A 166 -3.50 -17.35 15.69
CA ARG A 166 -2.70 -17.33 14.45
C ARG A 166 -3.57 -17.45 13.21
N HIS A 167 -4.63 -18.26 13.22
CA HIS A 167 -5.57 -18.33 12.10
C HIS A 167 -6.25 -16.97 11.87
N MET A 168 -6.73 -16.30 12.93
CA MET A 168 -7.27 -14.94 12.85
C MET A 168 -6.27 -13.95 12.24
N TYR A 169 -5.00 -14.03 12.64
CA TYR A 169 -3.93 -13.22 12.04
C TYR A 169 -3.77 -13.49 10.53
N GLN A 170 -3.82 -14.75 10.10
CA GLN A 170 -3.67 -15.13 8.69
C GLN A 170 -4.81 -14.61 7.81
N VAL A 171 -6.04 -14.63 8.33
CA VAL A 171 -7.21 -14.08 7.63
C VAL A 171 -7.04 -12.58 7.40
N GLY A 172 -6.63 -11.84 8.43
CA GLY A 172 -6.33 -10.41 8.29
C GLY A 172 -5.14 -10.15 7.35
N LEU A 173 -4.05 -10.91 7.48
CA LEU A 173 -2.87 -10.78 6.63
C LEU A 173 -3.18 -10.99 5.14
N LEU A 174 -4.02 -11.97 4.81
CA LEU A 174 -4.45 -12.19 3.43
C LEU A 174 -5.23 -11.00 2.86
N GLY A 175 -6.12 -10.39 3.65
CA GLY A 175 -6.82 -9.16 3.26
C GLY A 175 -5.85 -8.00 3.03
N PHE A 176 -4.88 -7.82 3.93
CA PHE A 176 -3.86 -6.78 3.79
C PHE A 176 -2.97 -6.97 2.55
N ILE A 177 -2.52 -8.19 2.27
CA ILE A 177 -1.70 -8.50 1.08
C ILE A 177 -2.47 -8.19 -0.20
N ARG A 178 -3.76 -8.52 -0.22
CA ARG A 178 -4.68 -8.33 -1.36
C ARG A 178 -5.26 -6.92 -1.45
N GLU A 179 -4.90 -6.02 -0.53
CA GLU A 179 -5.40 -4.64 -0.45
C GLU A 179 -6.93 -4.56 -0.31
N GLN A 180 -7.53 -5.55 0.33
CA GLN A 180 -8.96 -5.60 0.61
C GLN A 180 -9.20 -5.08 2.02
N SER A 181 -10.06 -4.07 2.19
CA SER A 181 -10.44 -3.55 3.50
C SER A 181 -9.22 -3.35 4.43
N ILE A 182 -8.18 -2.67 3.95
CA ILE A 182 -6.84 -2.59 4.57
C ILE A 182 -6.91 -2.29 6.07
N GLN A 183 -7.70 -1.30 6.48
CA GLN A 183 -7.86 -0.91 7.89
C GLN A 183 -8.49 -2.02 8.73
N ALA A 184 -9.54 -2.66 8.23
CA ALA A 184 -10.18 -3.81 8.85
C ALA A 184 -9.17 -4.96 9.05
N SER A 185 -8.40 -5.26 8.01
CA SER A 185 -7.43 -6.35 7.99
C SER A 185 -6.33 -6.14 9.02
N LEU A 186 -5.80 -4.91 9.08
CA LEU A 186 -4.78 -4.54 10.05
C LEU A 186 -5.33 -4.57 11.49
N LYS A 187 -6.57 -4.12 11.73
CA LYS A 187 -7.21 -4.22 13.05
C LYS A 187 -7.42 -5.67 13.48
N LEU A 188 -7.83 -6.56 12.57
CA LEU A 188 -7.98 -7.98 12.85
C LEU A 188 -6.63 -8.62 13.22
N MET A 189 -5.57 -8.29 12.48
CA MET A 189 -4.20 -8.72 12.80
C MET A 189 -3.73 -8.16 14.15
N ALA A 190 -3.94 -6.87 14.42
CA ALA A 190 -3.54 -6.22 15.67
C ALA A 190 -4.19 -6.88 16.87
N ARG A 191 -5.49 -7.16 16.79
CA ARG A 191 -6.25 -7.87 17.82
C ARG A 191 -5.70 -9.28 18.06
N ALA A 192 -5.40 -10.03 17.00
CA ALA A 192 -4.85 -11.38 17.11
C ALA A 192 -3.50 -11.39 17.84
N VAL A 193 -2.61 -10.47 17.47
CA VAL A 193 -1.27 -10.40 18.05
C VAL A 193 -1.30 -9.86 19.48
N ALA A 194 -2.17 -8.90 19.80
CA ALA A 194 -2.36 -8.43 21.17
C ALA A 194 -2.83 -9.55 22.11
N ARG A 195 -3.72 -10.44 21.65
CA ARG A 195 -4.13 -11.62 22.42
C ARG A 195 -3.03 -12.69 22.50
N LEU A 196 -2.20 -12.84 21.47
CA LEU A 196 -1.01 -13.70 21.55
C LEU A 196 0.00 -13.14 22.57
N ASP A 197 0.11 -11.82 22.68
CA ASP A 197 0.97 -11.17 23.66
C ASP A 197 0.52 -11.44 25.11
N SER A 198 -0.80 -11.33 25.39
CA SER A 198 -1.33 -11.69 26.72
C SER A 198 -1.20 -13.19 27.01
N LEU A 199 -1.38 -14.05 26.00
CA LEU A 199 -1.24 -15.50 26.11
C LEU A 199 0.18 -15.94 26.48
N PHE A 200 1.19 -15.28 25.88
CA PHE A 200 2.62 -15.51 26.16
C PHE A 200 3.22 -14.48 27.11
N ALA A 201 2.38 -13.84 27.93
CA ALA A 201 2.82 -12.87 28.91
C ALA A 201 3.88 -13.47 29.85
N ASN A 202 4.99 -12.76 30.01
CA ASN A 202 6.17 -13.14 30.82
C ASN A 202 6.97 -14.35 30.28
N ASP A 203 6.65 -14.85 29.10
CA ASP A 203 7.48 -15.81 28.36
C ASP A 203 8.41 -15.06 27.40
N PRO A 204 9.65 -15.52 27.15
CA PRO A 204 10.51 -14.97 26.09
C PRO A 204 9.79 -14.82 24.73
N ARG A 205 8.85 -15.72 24.41
CA ARG A 205 8.01 -15.68 23.21
C ARG A 205 7.09 -14.46 23.12
N GLY A 206 6.64 -13.93 24.25
CA GLY A 206 5.75 -12.77 24.30
C GLY A 206 6.40 -11.50 23.73
N ARG A 207 7.73 -11.43 23.70
CA ARG A 207 8.45 -10.26 23.19
C ARG A 207 8.14 -9.95 21.73
N LEU A 208 8.09 -10.96 20.85
CA LEU A 208 7.73 -10.73 19.45
C LEU A 208 6.28 -10.26 19.34
N CYS A 209 5.36 -10.89 20.08
CA CYS A 209 3.95 -10.56 20.04
C CYS A 209 3.72 -9.11 20.48
N TRP A 210 4.34 -8.68 21.58
CA TRP A 210 4.29 -7.30 22.06
C TRP A 210 4.78 -6.28 21.01
N VAL A 211 5.98 -6.50 20.44
CA VAL A 211 6.56 -5.58 19.45
C VAL A 211 5.76 -5.58 18.15
N ALA A 212 5.25 -6.74 17.71
CA ALA A 212 4.41 -6.85 16.53
C ALA A 212 3.03 -6.21 16.73
N ALA A 213 2.44 -6.32 17.92
CA ALA A 213 1.18 -5.64 18.26
C ALA A 213 1.35 -4.12 18.22
N ALA A 214 2.44 -3.59 18.79
CA ALA A 214 2.77 -2.17 18.71
C ALA A 214 3.02 -1.70 17.27
N ALA A 215 3.71 -2.51 16.45
CA ALA A 215 3.93 -2.18 15.04
C ALA A 215 2.63 -2.18 14.22
N LEU A 216 1.68 -3.07 14.52
CA LEU A 216 0.36 -3.08 13.88
C LEU A 216 -0.51 -1.91 14.35
N GLU A 217 -0.46 -1.56 15.65
CA GLU A 217 -1.11 -0.36 16.18
C GLU A 217 -0.57 0.89 15.48
N ALA A 218 0.76 1.00 15.37
CA ALA A 218 1.43 2.07 14.63
C ALA A 218 1.03 2.11 13.15
N GLN A 219 0.93 0.97 12.48
CA GLN A 219 0.49 0.88 11.08
C GLN A 219 -0.96 1.36 10.89
N VAL A 220 -1.87 1.02 11.82
CA VAL A 220 -3.28 1.41 11.78
C VAL A 220 -3.44 2.90 12.09
N GLU A 221 -2.92 3.35 13.23
CA GLU A 221 -3.12 4.73 13.71
C GLU A 221 -2.35 5.74 12.88
N GLY A 222 -1.10 5.42 12.52
CA GLY A 222 -0.26 6.26 11.66
C GLY A 222 -0.66 6.24 10.19
N GLN A 223 -1.67 5.45 9.80
CA GLN A 223 -2.13 5.26 8.42
C GLN A 223 -0.97 5.04 7.43
N LEU A 224 0.01 4.26 7.88
CA LEU A 224 1.22 3.98 7.12
C LEU A 224 0.89 3.33 5.78
N LEU A 225 1.60 3.71 4.72
CA LEU A 225 1.41 3.21 3.36
C LEU A 225 1.59 1.69 3.30
N ALA A 226 0.72 1.00 2.55
CA ALA A 226 0.72 -0.46 2.43
C ALA A 226 1.80 -0.99 1.47
N ARG A 227 3.08 -0.65 1.70
CA ARG A 227 4.21 -1.05 0.86
C ARG A 227 4.42 -2.57 0.81
N LYS A 228 4.98 -3.05 -0.30
CA LYS A 228 5.32 -4.48 -0.52
C LYS A 228 6.23 -5.04 0.59
N SER A 229 7.22 -4.26 1.02
CA SER A 229 8.13 -4.56 2.13
C SER A 229 7.37 -4.83 3.44
N ARG A 230 6.36 -4.02 3.77
CA ARG A 230 5.55 -4.18 5.00
C ARG A 230 4.63 -5.40 4.93
N LYS A 231 4.04 -5.67 3.77
CA LYS A 231 3.31 -6.93 3.52
C LYS A 231 4.21 -8.15 3.73
N GLN A 232 5.44 -8.09 3.24
CA GLN A 232 6.44 -9.14 3.46
C GLN A 232 6.87 -9.25 4.94
N LEU A 233 7.04 -8.11 5.63
CA LEU A 233 7.36 -8.07 7.06
C LEU A 233 6.28 -8.73 7.91
N PHE A 234 5.00 -8.38 7.72
CA PHE A 234 3.90 -9.02 8.44
C PHE A 234 3.68 -10.48 8.02
N SER A 235 4.03 -10.86 6.79
CA SER A 235 4.08 -12.27 6.38
C SER A 235 5.19 -13.04 7.10
N ARG A 236 6.33 -12.40 7.35
CA ARG A 236 7.42 -12.97 8.14
C ARG A 236 6.99 -13.14 9.60
N VAL A 237 6.25 -12.20 10.17
CA VAL A 237 5.66 -12.36 11.52
C VAL A 237 4.81 -13.65 11.61
N ASP A 238 3.94 -13.97 10.63
CA ASP A 238 3.18 -15.25 10.66
C ASP A 238 4.09 -16.49 10.70
N ARG A 239 5.18 -16.48 9.91
CA ARG A 239 6.13 -17.59 9.86
C ARG A 239 6.81 -17.81 11.22
N GLU A 240 7.10 -16.72 11.91
CA GLU A 240 7.78 -16.71 13.20
C GLU A 240 6.82 -17.11 14.32
N LEU A 241 5.56 -16.65 14.26
CA LEU A 241 4.47 -17.13 15.12
C LEU A 241 4.27 -18.64 14.98
N LYS A 242 4.35 -19.19 13.75
CA LYS A 242 4.29 -20.65 13.54
C LYS A 242 5.39 -21.39 14.31
N GLN A 243 6.62 -20.88 14.27
CA GLN A 243 7.77 -21.49 14.94
C GLN A 243 7.63 -21.37 16.46
N LEU A 244 7.23 -20.21 16.97
CA LEU A 244 7.02 -19.98 18.42
C LEU A 244 5.93 -20.86 19.01
N LEU A 245 4.85 -21.12 18.27
CA LEU A 245 3.78 -22.03 18.69
C LEU A 245 4.21 -23.50 18.68
N ALA A 246 5.16 -23.87 17.80
CA ALA A 246 5.67 -25.23 17.70
C ALA A 246 6.81 -25.52 18.69
N ASN A 247 7.68 -24.54 18.94
CA ASN A 247 8.86 -24.69 19.79
C ASN A 247 9.00 -23.52 20.78
N PRO A 248 8.78 -23.75 22.09
CA PRO A 248 8.92 -22.74 23.13
C PRO A 248 10.33 -22.12 23.26
N GLN A 249 11.37 -22.82 22.82
CA GLN A 249 12.77 -22.38 22.90
C GLN A 249 13.23 -21.62 21.65
N TYR A 250 12.34 -21.41 20.68
CA TYR A 250 12.69 -20.72 19.45
C TYR A 250 13.06 -19.26 19.71
N GLU A 251 14.26 -18.85 19.29
CA GLU A 251 14.71 -17.47 19.39
C GLU A 251 14.37 -16.70 18.11
N VAL A 252 13.68 -15.57 18.30
CA VAL A 252 13.22 -14.73 17.19
C VAL A 252 14.39 -13.95 16.60
N PRO A 253 14.53 -13.89 15.26
CA PRO A 253 15.58 -13.11 14.61
C PRO A 253 15.55 -11.64 15.01
N ARG A 254 16.69 -11.11 15.48
CA ARG A 254 16.85 -9.69 15.86
C ARG A 254 16.50 -8.71 14.74
N SER A 255 16.75 -9.08 13.48
CA SER A 255 16.39 -8.24 12.32
C SER A 255 14.89 -8.01 12.21
N LEU A 256 14.06 -9.01 12.53
CA LEU A 256 12.61 -8.84 12.53
C LEU A 256 12.16 -7.81 13.57
N LEU A 257 12.69 -7.90 14.79
CA LEU A 257 12.39 -6.94 15.85
C LEU A 257 12.81 -5.53 15.45
N LYS A 258 14.00 -5.37 14.86
CA LYS A 258 14.49 -4.08 14.35
C LYS A 258 13.52 -3.48 13.32
N GLU A 259 13.06 -4.28 12.37
CA GLU A 259 12.14 -3.85 11.32
C GLU A 259 10.75 -3.46 11.87
N LEU A 260 10.25 -4.18 12.86
CA LEU A 260 8.99 -3.84 13.53
C LEU A 260 9.12 -2.55 14.37
N LEU A 261 10.22 -2.39 15.11
CA LEU A 261 10.50 -1.17 15.88
C LEU A 261 10.66 0.05 14.99
N TYR A 262 11.17 -0.13 13.76
CA TYR A 262 11.22 0.95 12.77
C TYR A 262 9.81 1.46 12.43
N LEU A 263 8.81 0.58 12.22
CA LEU A 263 7.43 1.02 11.96
C LEU A 263 6.84 1.79 13.15
N VAL A 264 7.15 1.36 14.37
CA VAL A 264 6.73 2.05 15.60
C VAL A 264 7.36 3.46 15.70
N ALA A 265 8.62 3.60 15.30
CA ALA A 265 9.31 4.90 15.26
C ALA A 265 8.80 5.80 14.12
N LEU A 266 8.45 5.22 12.97
CA LEU A 266 8.01 5.95 11.78
C LEU A 266 6.59 6.53 11.90
N ALA A 267 5.67 5.81 12.56
CA ALA A 267 4.28 6.25 12.68
C ALA A 267 4.06 7.42 13.66
N ASP A 268 4.98 7.59 14.63
CA ASP A 268 4.80 8.50 15.79
C ASP A 268 3.40 8.41 16.44
N SER A 269 2.84 7.18 16.48
CA SER A 269 1.46 6.94 16.90
C SER A 269 1.27 7.17 18.40
N ARG A 270 0.12 7.68 18.85
CA ARG A 270 -0.14 7.95 20.27
C ARG A 270 -0.79 6.78 21.00
N GLY A 271 -0.94 5.64 20.33
CA GLY A 271 -1.46 4.42 20.89
C GLY A 271 -0.69 3.94 22.12
N PRO A 272 -1.37 3.27 23.06
CA PRO A 272 -0.79 2.85 24.33
C PRO A 272 0.38 1.87 24.15
N LEU A 273 0.26 0.89 23.25
CA LEU A 273 1.30 -0.12 23.03
C LEU A 273 2.53 0.46 22.33
N ALA A 274 2.31 1.27 21.28
CA ALA A 274 3.36 1.95 20.56
C ALA A 274 4.13 2.91 21.48
N SER A 275 3.42 3.66 22.35
CA SER A 275 4.04 4.54 23.34
C SER A 275 4.87 3.78 24.37
N GLU A 276 4.37 2.66 24.88
CA GLU A 276 5.10 1.80 25.81
C GLU A 276 6.39 1.26 25.17
N VAL A 277 6.30 0.70 23.96
CA VAL A 277 7.44 0.18 23.20
C VAL A 277 8.47 1.27 22.92
N ARG A 278 8.05 2.47 22.47
CA ARG A 278 8.98 3.58 22.25
C ARG A 278 9.73 3.95 23.52
N ASN A 279 9.05 4.03 24.65
CA ASN A 279 9.65 4.37 25.94
C ASN A 279 10.65 3.30 26.41
N VAL A 280 10.28 2.02 26.35
CA VAL A 280 11.15 0.91 26.79
C VAL A 280 12.40 0.80 25.93
N PHE A 281 12.26 0.91 24.61
CA PHE A 281 13.40 0.81 23.70
C PHE A 281 14.19 2.13 23.58
N GLY A 282 13.64 3.25 24.05
CA GLY A 282 14.22 4.59 23.93
C GLY A 282 14.26 5.05 22.47
N LEU A 283 13.19 4.79 21.71
CA LEU A 283 13.10 5.16 20.30
C LEU A 283 12.97 6.69 20.20
N THR A 284 13.87 7.31 19.45
CA THR A 284 13.80 8.75 19.16
C THR A 284 12.82 8.99 18.02
N PRO A 285 11.97 10.03 18.08
CA PRO A 285 11.13 10.41 16.94
C PRO A 285 11.98 10.67 15.71
N LEU A 286 11.55 10.13 14.57
CA LEU A 286 12.22 10.36 13.30
C LEU A 286 11.88 11.77 12.77
N PRO A 287 12.80 12.45 12.05
CA PRO A 287 12.56 13.81 11.55
C PRO A 287 11.66 13.84 10.30
N PHE A 288 11.10 12.69 9.91
CA PHE A 288 10.26 12.52 8.72
C PHE A 288 9.11 11.56 9.01
N THR A 289 8.07 11.66 8.20
CA THR A 289 6.95 10.72 8.20
C THR A 289 6.96 9.88 6.93
N ASP A 290 6.19 8.80 6.95
CA ASP A 290 6.06 7.90 5.81
C ASP A 290 5.59 8.58 4.52
N GLN A 291 4.64 9.50 4.66
CA GLN A 291 4.08 10.26 3.55
C GLN A 291 5.07 11.31 3.03
N MET A 292 5.82 11.96 3.94
CA MET A 292 6.87 12.91 3.55
C MET A 292 7.98 12.23 2.73
N LEU A 293 8.41 11.02 3.13
CA LEU A 293 9.39 10.26 2.38
C LEU A 293 8.89 9.91 0.97
N GLU A 294 7.62 9.51 0.86
CA GLU A 294 6.99 9.23 -0.44
C GLU A 294 6.94 10.47 -1.33
N ASP A 295 6.47 11.60 -0.78
CA ASP A 295 6.32 12.85 -1.52
C ASP A 295 7.68 13.42 -1.97
N GLU A 296 8.71 13.37 -1.11
CA GLU A 296 10.08 13.79 -1.45
C GLU A 296 10.72 12.84 -2.47
N TYR A 297 10.54 11.52 -2.33
CA TYR A 297 11.07 10.58 -3.31
C TYR A 297 10.42 10.78 -4.68
N GLN A 298 9.11 11.01 -4.75
CA GLN A 298 8.44 11.34 -6.02
C GLN A 298 8.95 12.65 -6.61
N ARG A 299 9.32 13.64 -5.77
CA ARG A 299 10.01 14.84 -6.25
C ARG A 299 11.36 14.50 -6.87
N LEU A 300 12.16 13.64 -6.25
CA LEU A 300 13.50 13.24 -6.72
C LEU A 300 13.48 12.35 -7.97
N SER A 301 12.58 11.37 -8.03
CA SER A 301 12.51 10.35 -9.10
C SER A 301 11.58 10.72 -10.24
N GLY A 302 10.68 11.70 -10.05
CA GLY A 302 9.80 12.14 -11.11
C GLY A 302 10.60 12.76 -12.27
N PRO A 303 10.27 12.49 -13.54
CA PRO A 303 10.80 13.24 -14.67
C PRO A 303 10.56 14.71 -14.38
N GLY A 304 11.64 15.51 -14.36
CA GLY A 304 11.59 16.89 -13.87
C GLY A 304 10.37 17.63 -14.40
N GLN A 305 9.69 18.45 -13.58
CA GLN A 305 8.43 19.10 -13.99
C GLN A 305 8.50 19.79 -15.36
N ALA A 306 9.69 20.22 -15.79
CA ALA A 306 9.97 20.74 -17.12
C ALA A 306 9.72 19.72 -18.26
N VAL A 307 10.14 18.46 -18.09
CA VAL A 307 9.99 17.38 -19.09
C VAL A 307 8.51 16.99 -19.22
N MET A 308 7.79 16.82 -18.10
CA MET A 308 6.35 16.51 -18.15
C MET A 308 5.52 17.65 -18.72
N ARG A 309 5.88 18.91 -18.44
CA ARG A 309 5.26 20.07 -19.09
C ARG A 309 5.55 20.11 -20.59
N SER A 310 6.80 19.89 -21.00
CA SER A 310 7.17 19.86 -22.42
C SER A 310 6.44 18.75 -23.17
N LEU A 311 6.33 17.57 -22.56
CA LEU A 311 5.63 16.42 -23.13
C LEU A 311 4.11 16.65 -23.20
N SER A 312 3.49 17.18 -22.14
CA SER A 312 2.07 17.55 -22.15
C SER A 312 1.78 18.60 -23.21
N THR A 313 2.66 19.60 -23.36
CA THR A 313 2.53 20.65 -24.38
C THR A 313 2.58 20.05 -25.79
N ALA A 314 3.55 19.19 -26.07
CA ALA A 314 3.67 18.51 -27.37
C ALA A 314 2.45 17.62 -27.69
N ILE A 315 1.92 16.89 -26.70
CA ILE A 315 0.71 16.07 -26.88
C ILE A 315 -0.52 16.94 -27.12
N ARG A 316 -0.63 18.11 -26.47
CA ARG A 316 -1.74 19.06 -26.68
C ARG A 316 -1.72 19.69 -28.07
N GLU A 317 -0.54 20.01 -28.60
CA GLU A 317 -0.40 20.53 -29.96
C GLU A 317 -0.87 19.51 -31.00
N GLU A 318 -0.49 18.24 -30.83
CA GLU A 318 -0.96 17.14 -31.69
C GLU A 318 -2.48 16.89 -31.52
N LEU A 319 -3.01 16.98 -30.29
CA LEU A 319 -4.46 16.88 -30.03
C LEU A 319 -5.25 18.03 -30.67
N ALA A 320 -4.71 19.25 -30.68
CA ALA A 320 -5.34 20.39 -31.33
C ALA A 320 -5.48 20.14 -32.84
N SER A 321 -4.44 19.62 -33.50
CA SER A 321 -4.50 19.25 -34.91
C SER A 321 -5.54 18.16 -35.21
N VAL A 322 -5.71 17.19 -34.31
CA VAL A 322 -6.73 16.13 -34.42
C VAL A 322 -8.14 16.73 -34.28
N LYS A 323 -8.35 17.65 -33.34
CA LYS A 323 -9.63 18.35 -33.15
C LYS A 323 -10.02 19.22 -34.34
N ASP A 324 -9.07 19.95 -34.92
CA ASP A 324 -9.31 20.76 -36.10
C ASP A 324 -9.74 19.89 -37.29
N SER A 325 -9.09 18.73 -37.46
CA SER A 325 -9.47 17.75 -38.47
C SER A 325 -10.87 17.18 -38.24
N LEU A 326 -11.25 16.96 -36.97
CA LEU A 326 -12.59 16.51 -36.59
C LEU A 326 -13.67 17.57 -36.83
N ASP A 327 -13.38 18.84 -36.54
CA ASP A 327 -14.30 19.95 -36.83
C ASP A 327 -14.54 20.10 -38.34
N LEU A 328 -13.48 20.01 -39.15
CA LEU A 328 -13.60 20.02 -40.61
C LEU A 328 -14.41 18.83 -41.16
N LEU A 329 -14.27 17.65 -40.54
CA LEU A 329 -15.08 16.47 -40.86
C LEU A 329 -16.54 16.66 -40.47
N GLY A 330 -16.82 17.16 -39.26
CA GLY A 330 -18.17 17.44 -38.79
C GLY A 330 -18.91 18.49 -39.62
N ARG A 331 -18.19 19.43 -40.22
CA ARG A 331 -18.73 20.44 -41.16
C ARG A 331 -18.92 19.93 -42.59
N GLY A 332 -18.51 18.70 -42.89
CA GLY A 332 -18.57 18.13 -44.23
C GLY A 332 -17.61 18.78 -45.23
N THR A 333 -16.58 19.48 -44.74
CA THR A 333 -15.58 20.21 -45.56
C THR A 333 -14.24 19.49 -45.69
N ALA A 334 -14.12 18.28 -45.10
CA ALA A 334 -12.89 17.51 -45.11
C ALA A 334 -12.57 16.92 -46.49
N GLN A 335 -11.30 16.97 -46.85
CA GLN A 335 -10.79 16.30 -48.05
C GLN A 335 -10.49 14.83 -47.73
N PRO A 336 -10.59 13.90 -48.70
CA PRO A 336 -10.30 12.48 -48.47
C PRO A 336 -8.86 12.24 -47.99
N GLU A 337 -7.90 13.08 -48.38
CA GLU A 337 -6.51 13.03 -47.89
C GLU A 337 -6.38 13.39 -46.39
N SER A 338 -7.32 14.19 -45.85
CA SER A 338 -7.36 14.57 -44.44
C SER A 338 -7.71 13.40 -43.53
N LEU A 339 -8.46 12.39 -44.02
CA LEU A 339 -8.80 11.19 -43.26
C LEU A 339 -7.59 10.27 -43.04
N VAL A 340 -6.75 10.12 -44.06
CA VAL A 340 -5.49 9.36 -43.97
C VAL A 340 -4.55 10.03 -42.97
N THR A 341 -4.48 11.36 -43.01
CA THR A 341 -3.68 12.17 -42.09
C THR A 341 -4.18 12.03 -40.65
N LEU A 342 -5.49 12.13 -40.43
CA LEU A 342 -6.13 11.94 -39.12
C LEU A 342 -5.86 10.55 -38.54
N HIS A 343 -5.97 9.50 -39.36
CA HIS A 343 -5.67 8.14 -38.94
C HIS A 343 -4.20 8.00 -38.48
N ALA A 344 -3.25 8.56 -39.24
CA ALA A 344 -1.84 8.54 -38.87
C ALA A 344 -1.56 9.29 -37.56
N GLN A 345 -2.18 10.46 -37.38
CA GLN A 345 -2.06 11.27 -36.16
C GLN A 345 -2.62 10.55 -34.94
N LEU A 346 -3.82 9.98 -35.03
CA LEU A 346 -4.43 9.18 -33.95
C LEU A 346 -3.57 7.97 -33.58
N GLY A 347 -2.99 7.29 -34.58
CA GLY A 347 -2.13 6.13 -34.35
C GLY A 347 -0.81 6.48 -33.67
N LYS A 348 -0.20 7.61 -34.06
CA LYS A 348 1.00 8.15 -33.40
C LYS A 348 0.69 8.56 -31.95
N LEU A 349 -0.44 9.23 -31.73
CA LEU A 349 -0.85 9.70 -30.42
C LEU A 349 -1.19 8.54 -29.47
N ALA A 350 -1.90 7.51 -29.95
CA ALA A 350 -2.17 6.29 -29.19
C ALA A 350 -0.90 5.58 -28.70
N LYS A 351 0.11 5.44 -29.59
CA LYS A 351 1.42 4.86 -29.24
C LYS A 351 2.18 5.70 -28.22
N THR A 352 2.16 7.03 -28.40
CA THR A 352 2.82 7.97 -27.50
C THR A 352 2.20 7.92 -26.10
N LEU A 353 0.87 7.92 -26.00
CA LEU A 353 0.16 7.76 -24.73
C LEU A 353 0.47 6.42 -24.05
N GLY A 354 0.58 5.34 -24.82
CA GLY A 354 1.01 4.05 -24.31
C GLY A 354 2.42 4.08 -23.72
N MET A 355 3.37 4.76 -24.37
CA MET A 355 4.75 4.90 -23.92
C MET A 355 4.88 5.74 -22.64
N VAL A 356 3.99 6.71 -22.44
CA VAL A 356 3.97 7.62 -21.27
C VAL A 356 3.14 7.03 -20.10
N GLY A 357 2.66 5.79 -20.23
CA GLY A 357 1.92 5.08 -19.18
C GLY A 357 0.42 5.41 -19.12
N LEU A 358 -0.11 6.21 -20.07
CA LEU A 358 -1.55 6.47 -20.21
C LEU A 358 -2.22 5.41 -21.10
N SER A 359 -2.12 4.13 -20.70
CA SER A 359 -2.59 3.01 -21.51
C SER A 359 -4.10 3.04 -21.78
N SER A 360 -4.92 3.54 -20.85
CA SER A 360 -6.38 3.67 -21.05
C SER A 360 -6.72 4.69 -22.15
N ALA A 361 -6.03 5.83 -22.15
CA ALA A 361 -6.19 6.88 -23.15
C ALA A 361 -5.68 6.41 -24.52
N GLY A 362 -4.53 5.72 -24.57
CA GLY A 362 -4.02 5.10 -25.79
C GLY A 362 -4.98 4.07 -26.38
N ASN A 363 -5.54 3.18 -25.54
CA ASN A 363 -6.52 2.18 -25.97
C ASN A 363 -7.81 2.81 -26.50
N ALA A 364 -8.31 3.88 -25.87
CA ALA A 364 -9.51 4.59 -26.34
C ALA A 364 -9.36 5.11 -27.78
N LEU A 365 -8.19 5.66 -28.12
CA LEU A 365 -7.89 6.07 -29.50
C LEU A 365 -7.67 4.87 -30.43
N GLN A 366 -7.02 3.81 -29.95
CA GLN A 366 -6.78 2.58 -30.72
C GLN A 366 -8.10 1.95 -31.22
N VAL A 367 -9.16 1.97 -30.40
CA VAL A 367 -10.49 1.46 -30.78
C VAL A 367 -11.11 2.26 -31.92
N GLN A 368 -10.80 3.55 -32.05
CA GLN A 368 -11.34 4.41 -33.11
C GLN A 368 -10.57 4.30 -34.44
N LEU A 369 -9.34 3.79 -34.44
CA LEU A 369 -8.51 3.68 -35.65
C LEU A 369 -9.20 2.93 -36.81
N PRO A 370 -9.81 1.75 -36.62
CA PRO A 370 -10.51 1.04 -37.70
C PRO A 370 -11.73 1.80 -38.23
N ILE A 371 -12.39 2.59 -37.37
CA ILE A 371 -13.57 3.38 -37.75
C ILE A 371 -13.14 4.50 -38.70
N VAL A 372 -12.05 5.22 -38.37
CA VAL A 372 -11.49 6.27 -39.23
C VAL A 372 -10.97 5.73 -40.57
N VAL A 373 -10.41 4.51 -40.59
CA VAL A 373 -10.02 3.85 -41.85
C VAL A 373 -11.24 3.61 -42.74
N SER A 374 -12.35 3.13 -42.17
CA SER A 374 -13.54 2.84 -42.97
C SER A 374 -14.11 4.09 -43.66
N TRP A 375 -13.94 5.28 -43.07
CA TRP A 375 -14.30 6.55 -43.71
C TRP A 375 -13.41 6.87 -44.92
N SER A 376 -12.12 6.54 -44.87
CA SER A 376 -11.21 6.70 -46.01
C SER A 376 -11.50 5.74 -47.17
N GLU A 377 -12.15 4.61 -46.87
CA GLU A 377 -12.57 3.58 -47.83
C GLU A 377 -13.97 3.84 -48.42
N GLY A 378 -14.60 4.98 -48.10
CA GLY A 378 -15.88 5.42 -48.68
C GLY A 378 -17.11 5.20 -47.79
N ALA A 379 -16.94 4.78 -46.53
CA ALA A 379 -18.05 4.78 -45.57
C ALA A 379 -18.41 6.22 -45.14
N SER A 380 -19.70 6.52 -44.98
CA SER A 380 -20.14 7.81 -44.46
C SER A 380 -19.79 7.94 -42.97
N ALA A 381 -19.18 9.06 -42.59
CA ALA A 381 -19.01 9.42 -41.18
C ALA A 381 -20.38 9.79 -40.60
N ASP A 382 -21.07 8.82 -40.00
CA ASP A 382 -22.33 9.04 -39.29
C ASP A 382 -22.11 9.88 -38.02
N GLY A 383 -23.10 10.67 -37.63
CA GLY A 383 -23.02 11.59 -36.49
C GLY A 383 -22.71 10.90 -35.17
N ASP A 384 -23.20 9.68 -34.96
CA ASP A 384 -22.90 8.87 -33.78
C ASP A 384 -21.43 8.40 -33.74
N ALA A 385 -20.85 8.06 -34.90
CA ALA A 385 -19.46 7.65 -35.00
C ALA A 385 -18.49 8.83 -34.83
N LEU A 386 -18.85 10.01 -35.34
CA LEU A 386 -18.10 11.26 -35.09
C LEU A 386 -18.13 11.66 -33.61
N ASN A 387 -19.29 11.56 -32.96
CA ASN A 387 -19.42 11.86 -31.53
C ASN A 387 -18.54 10.92 -30.67
N LYS A 388 -18.53 9.61 -30.96
CA LYS A 388 -17.67 8.65 -30.25
C LYS A 388 -16.18 8.96 -30.39
N LEU A 389 -15.74 9.40 -31.56
CA LEU A 389 -14.35 9.84 -31.77
C LEU A 389 -14.06 11.15 -31.03
N ALA A 390 -14.98 12.10 -31.03
CA ALA A 390 -14.86 13.34 -30.26
C ALA A 390 -14.77 13.06 -28.75
N ASP A 391 -15.60 12.16 -28.22
CA ASP A 391 -15.57 11.73 -26.81
C ASP A 391 -14.23 11.09 -26.44
N ALA A 392 -13.68 10.24 -27.32
CA ALA A 392 -12.36 9.65 -27.11
C ALA A 392 -11.25 10.71 -27.07
N VAL A 393 -11.30 11.71 -27.95
CA VAL A 393 -10.34 12.82 -27.99
C VAL A 393 -10.47 13.73 -26.76
N LEU A 394 -11.69 14.02 -26.30
CA LEU A 394 -11.95 14.78 -25.07
C LEU A 394 -11.49 14.04 -23.81
N TYR A 395 -11.71 12.72 -23.75
CA TYR A 395 -11.21 11.88 -22.66
C TYR A 395 -9.68 11.92 -22.57
N VAL A 396 -8.99 11.81 -23.71
CA VAL A 396 -7.54 11.92 -23.80
C VAL A 396 -7.05 13.29 -23.33
N GLU A 397 -7.68 14.38 -23.76
CA GLU A 397 -7.35 15.73 -23.30
C GLU A 397 -7.49 15.88 -21.78
N GLY A 398 -8.56 15.33 -21.20
CA GLY A 398 -8.76 15.33 -19.74
C GLY A 398 -7.66 14.58 -18.99
N MET A 399 -7.20 13.46 -19.53
CA MET A 399 -6.09 12.67 -18.98
C MET A 399 -4.73 13.37 -19.15
N VAL A 400 -4.48 14.04 -20.27
CA VAL A 400 -3.26 14.83 -20.48
C VAL A 400 -3.23 16.05 -19.56
N ALA A 401 -4.38 16.68 -19.31
CA ALA A 401 -4.51 17.76 -18.33
C ALA A 401 -4.36 17.30 -16.86
N SER A 402 -4.47 15.99 -16.58
CA SER A 402 -4.22 15.43 -15.24
C SER A 402 -2.75 15.06 -15.02
N LEU A 403 -2.00 14.76 -16.09
CA LEU A 403 -0.53 14.59 -16.04
C LEU A 403 0.18 15.85 -15.51
N GLU A 404 -0.29 17.04 -15.86
CA GLU A 404 0.27 18.31 -15.34
C GLU A 404 -0.01 18.56 -13.85
N ARG A 405 -1.06 17.93 -13.31
CA ARG A 405 -1.55 18.19 -11.95
C ARG A 405 -1.10 17.16 -10.92
N GLY A 406 -0.28 16.18 -11.31
CA GLY A 406 0.18 15.12 -10.40
C GLY A 406 -0.98 14.20 -10.00
N GLY A 407 -1.21 13.19 -10.85
CA GLY A 407 -2.12 12.06 -10.68
C GLY A 407 -2.94 11.96 -9.39
N ARG A 408 -4.19 12.38 -9.46
CA ARG A 408 -5.31 11.72 -8.76
C ARG A 408 -6.45 11.55 -9.76
N HIS A 409 -6.75 10.31 -10.12
CA HIS A 409 -7.99 9.95 -10.81
C HIS A 409 -8.63 8.80 -10.06
N GLU A 410 -9.77 9.08 -9.45
CA GLU A 410 -10.78 8.06 -9.19
C GLU A 410 -11.42 7.66 -10.53
N PRO A 411 -11.62 6.36 -10.79
CA PRO A 411 -12.37 5.94 -11.96
C PRO A 411 -13.87 6.16 -11.69
N ARG A 412 -14.48 7.10 -12.41
CA ARG A 412 -15.95 7.15 -12.55
C ARG A 412 -16.38 6.11 -13.59
N PRO A 413 -17.33 5.21 -13.29
CA PRO A 413 -17.90 4.33 -14.30
C PRO A 413 -18.77 5.14 -15.27
N GLN A 414 -18.55 4.94 -16.57
CA GLN A 414 -19.36 5.50 -17.66
C GLN A 414 -20.69 4.75 -17.78
N THR A 415 -21.79 5.49 -17.90
CA THR A 415 -23.15 4.96 -18.14
C THR A 415 -23.49 5.09 -19.63
N GLN A 416 -24.06 4.05 -20.23
CA GLN A 416 -24.57 4.10 -21.62
C GLN A 416 -25.98 4.74 -21.66
N PRO A 417 -26.33 5.51 -22.70
CA PRO A 417 -27.66 6.12 -22.83
C PRO A 417 -28.73 5.06 -23.14
N GLY A 418 -29.85 5.05 -22.40
CA GLY A 418 -31.02 4.19 -22.66
C GLY A 418 -31.48 3.29 -21.51
N GLN A 419 -30.74 3.22 -20.40
CA GLN A 419 -31.12 2.42 -19.20
C GLN A 419 -31.29 3.29 -17.94
N GLU A 420 -31.77 4.53 -18.08
CA GLU A 420 -31.80 5.49 -16.96
C GLU A 420 -32.69 5.04 -15.79
N ALA A 421 -33.84 4.40 -16.06
CA ALA A 421 -34.75 3.94 -15.01
C ALA A 421 -34.27 2.68 -14.28
N GLU A 422 -33.68 1.71 -14.99
CA GLU A 422 -33.09 0.50 -14.40
C GLU A 422 -31.75 0.81 -13.70
N SER A 423 -30.97 1.72 -14.27
CA SER A 423 -29.77 2.27 -13.63
C SER A 423 -30.16 3.02 -12.35
N PHE A 424 -31.20 3.86 -12.36
CA PHE A 424 -31.65 4.57 -11.16
C PHE A 424 -32.16 3.62 -10.07
N ALA A 425 -32.93 2.60 -10.42
CA ALA A 425 -33.37 1.57 -9.46
C ALA A 425 -32.20 0.74 -8.91
N SER A 426 -31.23 0.37 -9.76
CA SER A 426 -30.00 -0.32 -9.36
C SER A 426 -29.11 0.56 -8.47
N HIS A 427 -29.02 1.86 -8.76
CA HIS A 427 -28.31 2.84 -7.95
C HIS A 427 -28.99 3.02 -6.59
N GLN A 428 -30.32 3.15 -6.54
CA GLN A 428 -31.04 3.24 -5.26
C GLN A 428 -30.93 1.97 -4.42
N LEU A 429 -30.96 0.78 -5.04
CA LEU A 429 -30.74 -0.49 -4.34
C LEU A 429 -29.30 -0.60 -3.81
N THR A 430 -28.33 -0.12 -4.59
CA THR A 430 -26.92 -0.06 -4.18
C THR A 430 -26.73 0.93 -3.03
N GLU A 431 -27.35 2.10 -3.10
CA GLU A 431 -27.32 3.14 -2.07
C GLU A 431 -28.01 2.65 -0.78
N ALA A 432 -29.18 2.03 -0.88
CA ALA A 432 -29.86 1.41 0.25
C ALA A 432 -29.00 0.31 0.89
N ARG A 433 -28.29 -0.49 0.09
CA ARG A 433 -27.37 -1.51 0.59
C ARG A 433 -26.17 -0.90 1.32
N ILE A 434 -25.60 0.20 0.82
CA ILE A 434 -24.52 0.92 1.48
C ILE A 434 -25.00 1.44 2.84
N VAL A 435 -26.16 2.09 2.89
CA VAL A 435 -26.75 2.61 4.14
C VAL A 435 -26.97 1.49 5.17
N VAL A 436 -27.52 0.35 4.76
CA VAL A 436 -27.73 -0.79 5.68
C VAL A 436 -26.41 -1.37 6.18
N ILE A 437 -25.38 -1.44 5.34
CA ILE A 437 -24.04 -1.91 5.75
C ILE A 437 -23.41 -0.93 6.74
N ASP A 438 -23.50 0.37 6.50
CA ASP A 438 -22.92 1.39 7.37
C ASP A 438 -23.65 1.46 8.72
N GLU A 439 -24.97 1.32 8.73
CA GLU A 439 -25.76 1.19 9.96
C GLU A 439 -25.39 -0.09 10.73
N ALA A 440 -25.22 -1.21 10.03
CA ALA A 440 -24.79 -2.47 10.62
C ALA A 440 -23.41 -2.35 11.28
N LYS A 441 -22.45 -1.69 10.62
CA LYS A 441 -21.11 -1.40 11.18
C LYS A 441 -21.21 -0.50 12.40
N ALA A 442 -22.01 0.57 12.35
CA ALA A 442 -22.21 1.47 13.48
C ALA A 442 -22.79 0.72 14.69
N GLY A 443 -23.75 -0.18 14.46
CA GLY A 443 -24.33 -1.06 15.48
C GLY A 443 -23.29 -1.99 16.13
N LEU A 444 -22.44 -2.65 15.34
CA LEU A 444 -21.36 -3.50 15.88
C LEU A 444 -20.31 -2.69 16.65
N ALA A 445 -19.94 -1.51 16.16
CA ALA A 445 -19.00 -0.61 16.83
C ALA A 445 -19.57 -0.08 18.16
N LEU A 446 -20.87 0.20 18.22
CA LEU A 446 -21.58 0.54 19.46
C LEU A 446 -21.52 -0.64 20.45
N ALA A 447 -21.87 -1.85 20.00
CA ALA A 447 -21.87 -3.04 20.85
C ALA A 447 -20.49 -3.28 21.48
N LYS A 448 -19.41 -3.19 20.71
CA LYS A 448 -18.05 -3.36 21.24
C LYS A 448 -17.69 -2.31 22.29
N ARG A 449 -17.97 -1.01 22.03
CA ARG A 449 -17.71 0.06 23.01
C ARG A 449 -18.50 -0.14 24.30
N ALA A 450 -19.76 -0.57 24.20
CA ALA A 450 -20.61 -0.85 25.34
C ALA A 450 -20.10 -2.05 26.17
N ILE A 451 -19.60 -3.10 25.52
CA ILE A 451 -18.97 -4.24 26.21
C ILE A 451 -17.69 -3.80 26.94
N THR A 452 -16.86 -2.95 26.34
CA THR A 452 -15.69 -2.37 27.01
C THR A 452 -16.10 -1.54 28.24
N ALA A 453 -17.11 -0.68 28.12
CA ALA A 453 -17.61 0.10 29.26
C ALA A 453 -18.21 -0.77 30.39
N TYR A 454 -18.90 -1.86 30.02
CA TYR A 454 -19.40 -2.85 30.99
C TYR A 454 -18.27 -3.53 31.78
N LEU A 455 -17.16 -3.85 31.11
CA LEU A 455 -15.96 -4.40 31.76
C LEU A 455 -15.32 -3.38 32.71
N GLU A 456 -15.11 -2.14 32.25
CA GLU A 456 -14.48 -1.07 33.03
C GLU A 456 -15.31 -0.64 34.26
N SER A 457 -16.63 -0.74 34.18
CA SER A 457 -17.57 -0.42 35.26
C SER A 457 -17.81 -1.58 36.23
N ASN A 458 -17.04 -2.67 36.15
CA ASN A 458 -17.19 -3.85 36.98
C ASN A 458 -18.60 -4.48 36.90
N GLY A 459 -19.23 -4.39 35.72
CA GLY A 459 -20.47 -5.07 35.40
C GLY A 459 -21.73 -4.26 35.49
N ASP A 460 -21.66 -2.93 35.33
CA ASP A 460 -22.85 -2.10 35.27
C ASP A 460 -23.66 -2.40 34.01
N LYS A 461 -24.78 -3.10 34.21
CA LYS A 461 -25.73 -3.52 33.17
C LYS A 461 -26.31 -2.35 32.39
N MET A 462 -26.30 -1.13 32.94
CA MET A 462 -26.81 0.05 32.25
C MET A 462 -26.10 0.31 30.93
N HIS A 463 -24.80 -0.01 30.83
CA HIS A 463 -24.03 0.13 29.59
C HIS A 463 -24.50 -0.81 28.47
N LEU A 464 -25.13 -1.94 28.81
CA LEU A 464 -25.54 -2.96 27.84
C LEU A 464 -27.02 -2.89 27.45
N ALA A 465 -27.83 -2.07 28.10
CA ALA A 465 -29.29 -2.08 27.96
C ALA A 465 -29.77 -1.98 26.50
N ASN A 466 -29.08 -1.19 25.66
CA ASN A 466 -29.45 -0.98 24.25
C ASN A 466 -28.71 -1.91 23.27
N VAL A 467 -27.75 -2.70 23.75
CA VAL A 467 -26.87 -3.52 22.89
C VAL A 467 -27.64 -4.66 22.22
N PRO A 468 -28.46 -5.48 22.92
CA PRO A 468 -29.23 -6.54 22.29
C PRO A 468 -30.16 -6.01 21.19
N PHE A 469 -30.85 -4.89 21.45
CA PHE A 469 -31.73 -4.27 20.45
C PHE A 469 -30.95 -3.81 19.22
N SER A 470 -29.80 -3.17 19.43
CA SER A 470 -28.93 -2.73 18.33
C SER A 470 -28.44 -3.92 17.50
N LEU A 471 -27.99 -5.00 18.13
CA LEU A 471 -27.54 -6.21 17.43
C LEU A 471 -28.69 -6.94 16.72
N GLN A 472 -29.91 -6.95 17.26
CA GLN A 472 -31.08 -7.49 16.56
C GLN A 472 -31.44 -6.65 15.33
N ALA A 473 -31.27 -5.32 15.39
CA ALA A 473 -31.40 -4.46 14.21
C ALA A 473 -30.33 -4.76 13.15
N VAL A 474 -29.06 -4.94 13.57
CA VAL A 474 -27.97 -5.40 12.68
C VAL A 474 -28.34 -6.74 12.03
N ARG A 475 -28.81 -7.71 12.81
CA ARG A 475 -29.28 -9.01 12.29
C ARG A 475 -30.37 -8.85 11.23
N GLY A 476 -31.37 -8.01 11.48
CA GLY A 476 -32.43 -7.71 10.52
C GLY A 476 -31.89 -7.11 9.22
N GLY A 477 -30.96 -6.16 9.33
CA GLY A 477 -30.27 -5.57 8.17
C GLY A 477 -29.49 -6.60 7.36
N LEU A 478 -28.74 -7.49 8.01
CA LEU A 478 -27.99 -8.55 7.33
C LEU A 478 -28.90 -9.59 6.67
N TRP A 479 -30.03 -9.93 7.30
CA TRP A 479 -31.04 -10.80 6.72
C TRP A 479 -31.63 -10.18 5.45
N PHE A 480 -31.97 -8.90 5.49
CA PHE A 480 -32.45 -8.14 4.33
C PHE A 480 -31.43 -8.13 3.17
N LEU A 481 -30.14 -8.05 3.49
CA LEU A 481 -29.05 -8.12 2.51
C LEU A 481 -28.74 -9.54 2.00
N GLY A 482 -29.51 -10.56 2.40
CA GLY A 482 -29.31 -11.95 2.01
C GLY A 482 -28.10 -12.62 2.68
N GLN A 483 -27.57 -12.02 3.75
CA GLN A 483 -26.41 -12.52 4.50
C GLN A 483 -26.86 -13.32 5.72
N GLU A 484 -27.62 -14.39 5.48
CA GLU A 484 -28.29 -15.19 6.51
C GLU A 484 -27.32 -15.73 7.57
N ARG A 485 -26.17 -16.24 7.14
CA ARG A 485 -25.15 -16.79 8.06
C ARG A 485 -24.61 -15.74 9.02
N ALA A 486 -24.27 -14.55 8.53
CA ALA A 486 -23.80 -13.45 9.36
C ALA A 486 -24.92 -12.94 10.29
N ALA A 487 -26.16 -12.87 9.79
CA ALA A 487 -27.33 -12.49 10.58
C ALA A 487 -27.55 -13.44 11.78
N LEU A 488 -27.40 -14.75 11.57
CA LEU A 488 -27.52 -15.75 12.65
C LEU A 488 -26.42 -15.58 13.71
N LEU A 489 -25.16 -15.40 13.29
CA LEU A 489 -24.05 -15.20 14.22
C LEU A 489 -24.20 -13.92 15.06
N VAL A 490 -24.65 -12.82 14.45
CA VAL A 490 -24.99 -11.57 15.17
C VAL A 490 -26.13 -11.82 16.15
N GLY A 491 -27.16 -12.59 15.75
CA GLY A 491 -28.25 -13.01 16.62
C GLY A 491 -27.78 -13.78 17.84
N SER A 492 -26.92 -14.78 17.65
CA SER A 492 -26.32 -15.53 18.75
C SER A 492 -25.53 -14.63 19.71
N CYS A 493 -24.80 -13.63 19.21
CA CYS A 493 -24.11 -12.65 20.05
C CYS A 493 -25.10 -11.79 20.85
N ALA A 494 -26.21 -11.36 20.24
CA ALA A 494 -27.26 -10.60 20.92
C ALA A 494 -27.92 -11.42 22.04
N ASP A 495 -28.22 -12.69 21.75
CA ASP A 495 -28.84 -13.61 22.70
C ASP A 495 -27.89 -13.92 23.87
N TYR A 496 -26.59 -14.04 23.63
CA TYR A 496 -25.58 -14.16 24.67
C TYR A 496 -25.60 -12.97 25.63
N ILE A 497 -25.57 -11.74 25.09
CA ILE A 497 -25.57 -10.51 25.90
C ILE A 497 -26.86 -10.40 26.72
N GLN A 498 -28.01 -10.72 26.10
CA GLN A 498 -29.29 -10.69 26.78
C GLN A 498 -29.33 -11.68 27.95
N THR A 499 -29.02 -12.95 27.69
CA THR A 499 -29.19 -14.03 28.68
C THR A 499 -28.07 -14.07 29.72
N GLN A 500 -26.81 -13.99 29.29
CA GLN A 500 -25.65 -14.20 30.16
C GLN A 500 -25.09 -12.92 30.78
N MET A 501 -25.35 -11.73 30.20
CA MET A 501 -24.81 -10.47 30.72
C MET A 501 -25.89 -9.57 31.38
N LEU A 502 -27.11 -9.51 30.83
CA LEU A 502 -28.19 -8.70 31.38
C LEU A 502 -29.08 -9.47 32.38
N GLU A 503 -29.53 -10.67 32.03
CA GLU A 503 -30.47 -11.44 32.84
C GLU A 503 -29.77 -12.21 33.98
N SER A 504 -28.59 -12.77 33.73
CA SER A 504 -27.78 -13.44 34.75
C SER A 504 -27.35 -12.48 35.88
N GLN A 505 -27.28 -12.99 37.11
CA GLN A 505 -26.74 -12.25 38.26
C GLN A 505 -25.21 -12.33 38.34
N GLN A 506 -24.59 -13.34 37.74
CA GLN A 506 -23.15 -13.52 37.73
C GLN A 506 -22.57 -12.96 36.43
N MET A 507 -21.55 -12.13 36.58
CA MET A 507 -20.78 -11.60 35.46
C MET A 507 -20.05 -12.74 34.73
N PRO A 508 -20.12 -12.80 33.40
CA PRO A 508 -19.30 -13.71 32.60
C PRO A 508 -17.81 -13.54 32.89
N SER A 509 -17.05 -14.62 32.77
CA SER A 509 -15.58 -14.51 32.90
C SER A 509 -15.02 -13.60 31.81
N GLU A 510 -13.92 -12.92 32.12
CA GLU A 510 -13.21 -12.04 31.18
C GLU A 510 -12.88 -12.75 29.85
N GLN A 511 -12.52 -14.04 29.92
CA GLN A 511 -12.27 -14.89 28.74
C GLN A 511 -13.49 -15.03 27.81
N MET A 512 -14.70 -15.16 28.37
CA MET A 512 -15.91 -15.23 27.55
C MET A 512 -16.22 -13.87 26.91
N LEU A 513 -15.97 -12.77 27.62
CA LEU A 513 -16.17 -11.42 27.08
C LEU A 513 -15.18 -11.10 25.97
N GLU A 514 -13.93 -11.54 26.09
CA GLU A 514 -12.96 -11.48 24.99
C GLU A 514 -13.42 -12.28 23.77
N THR A 515 -13.92 -13.50 23.98
CA THR A 515 -14.40 -14.39 22.91
C THR A 515 -15.59 -13.79 22.16
N LEU A 516 -16.51 -13.14 22.88
CA LEU A 516 -17.61 -12.39 22.27
C LEU A 516 -17.10 -11.21 21.45
N ALA A 517 -16.13 -10.45 21.96
CA ALA A 517 -15.55 -9.33 21.24
C ALA A 517 -14.78 -9.79 19.98
N ASP A 518 -14.18 -11.00 19.98
CA ASP A 518 -13.57 -11.60 18.78
C ASP A 518 -14.63 -11.89 17.72
N ALA A 519 -15.75 -12.51 18.11
CA ALA A 519 -16.86 -12.78 17.20
C ALA A 519 -17.37 -11.49 16.54
N LEU A 520 -17.60 -10.44 17.34
CA LEU A 520 -18.04 -9.14 16.85
C LEU A 520 -17.01 -8.46 15.93
N THR A 521 -15.71 -8.64 16.19
CA THR A 521 -14.64 -8.08 15.34
C THR A 521 -14.52 -8.83 14.01
N SER A 522 -14.66 -10.15 14.01
CA SER A 522 -14.72 -10.94 12.78
C SER A 522 -15.96 -10.58 11.94
N LEU A 523 -17.10 -10.36 12.58
CA LEU A 523 -18.33 -9.91 11.91
C LEU A 523 -18.18 -8.49 11.34
N GLU A 524 -17.57 -7.56 12.07
CA GLU A 524 -17.26 -6.23 11.55
C GLU A 524 -16.30 -6.30 10.36
N TYR A 525 -15.25 -7.10 10.44
CA TYR A 525 -14.31 -7.33 9.33
C TYR A 525 -15.03 -7.84 8.08
N PHE A 526 -15.96 -8.79 8.26
CA PHE A 526 -16.81 -9.30 7.19
C PHE A 526 -17.65 -8.18 6.53
N LEU A 527 -18.22 -7.26 7.32
CA LEU A 527 -18.99 -6.14 6.79
C LEU A 527 -18.14 -5.05 6.12
N GLU A 528 -16.92 -4.82 6.60
CA GLU A 528 -15.97 -3.88 5.98
C GLU A 528 -15.45 -4.39 4.63
N GLY A 529 -15.31 -5.70 4.44
CA GLY A 529 -14.87 -6.29 3.18
C GLY A 529 -15.94 -6.47 2.10
N GLY A 530 -17.17 -5.97 2.32
CA GLY A 530 -18.37 -6.25 1.51
C GLY A 530 -18.17 -6.24 -0.01
N ALA A 531 -18.90 -7.13 -0.72
CA ALA A 531 -18.97 -7.35 -2.18
C ALA A 531 -17.64 -7.58 -2.96
N MET A 532 -16.49 -7.22 -2.41
CA MET A 532 -15.16 -7.39 -3.01
C MET A 532 -14.38 -8.59 -2.43
N LEU A 533 -14.83 -9.15 -1.30
CA LEU A 533 -14.32 -10.43 -0.82
C LEU A 533 -14.74 -11.55 -1.78
N ARG A 534 -13.78 -12.37 -2.20
CA ARG A 534 -14.09 -13.64 -2.90
C ARG A 534 -14.81 -14.57 -1.91
N ARG A 535 -15.74 -15.40 -2.41
CA ARG A 535 -16.50 -16.38 -1.60
C ARG A 535 -15.64 -17.19 -0.61
N ASP A 536 -14.42 -17.56 -0.98
CA ASP A 536 -13.49 -18.32 -0.11
C ASP A 536 -12.97 -17.54 1.10
N SER A 537 -12.89 -16.21 1.01
CA SER A 537 -12.49 -15.34 2.12
C SER A 537 -13.69 -14.97 2.99
N GLU A 538 -14.88 -14.87 2.40
CA GLU A 538 -16.13 -14.69 3.13
C GLU A 538 -16.41 -15.87 4.06
N SER A 539 -16.20 -17.11 3.57
CA SER A 539 -16.38 -18.31 4.39
C SER A 539 -15.42 -18.35 5.57
N SER A 540 -14.13 -18.13 5.36
CA SER A 540 -13.11 -18.24 6.43
C SER A 540 -13.30 -17.23 7.57
N VAL A 541 -13.75 -16.01 7.29
CA VAL A 541 -14.04 -15.01 8.34
C VAL A 541 -15.26 -15.42 9.15
N LEU A 542 -16.32 -15.87 8.49
CA LEU A 542 -17.53 -16.32 9.17
C LEU A 542 -17.29 -17.63 9.94
N ASP A 543 -16.37 -18.49 9.48
CA ASP A 543 -15.93 -19.68 10.21
C ASP A 543 -15.25 -19.28 11.53
N LEU A 544 -14.38 -18.26 11.52
CA LEU A 544 -13.75 -17.73 12.74
C LEU A 544 -14.78 -17.12 13.71
N ALA A 545 -15.75 -16.36 13.20
CA ALA A 545 -16.85 -15.83 14.00
C ALA A 545 -17.70 -16.97 14.59
N ALA A 546 -18.00 -18.00 13.80
CA ALA A 546 -18.72 -19.19 14.22
C ALA A 546 -17.97 -19.98 15.30
N GLU A 547 -16.67 -20.17 15.17
CA GLU A 547 -15.84 -20.80 16.20
C GLU A 547 -15.88 -20.02 17.52
N SER A 548 -15.82 -18.70 17.44
CA SER A 548 -15.90 -17.82 18.62
C SER A 548 -17.29 -17.93 19.29
N VAL A 549 -18.38 -17.90 18.52
CA VAL A 549 -19.74 -18.08 19.06
C VAL A 549 -19.92 -19.49 19.67
N ARG A 550 -19.35 -20.52 19.06
CA ARG A 550 -19.38 -21.89 19.61
C ARG A 550 -18.63 -21.99 20.94
N ALA A 551 -17.49 -21.29 21.06
CA ALA A 551 -16.72 -21.23 22.31
C ALA A 551 -17.48 -20.52 23.44
N LEU A 552 -18.47 -19.68 23.13
CA LEU A 552 -19.41 -19.11 24.12
C LEU A 552 -20.48 -20.11 24.60
N GLY A 553 -20.49 -21.34 24.07
CA GLY A 553 -21.47 -22.38 24.42
C GLY A 553 -22.81 -22.26 23.69
N LEU A 554 -22.88 -21.44 22.63
CA LEU A 554 -24.11 -21.23 21.86
C LEU A 554 -24.18 -22.13 20.61
N PRO A 555 -25.38 -22.55 20.21
CA PRO A 555 -25.56 -23.30 18.97
C PRO A 555 -25.26 -22.40 17.77
N VAL A 556 -24.43 -22.89 16.85
CA VAL A 556 -24.15 -22.22 15.58
C VAL A 556 -24.86 -23.02 14.48
N ALA A 557 -25.76 -22.37 13.74
CA ALA A 557 -26.36 -22.98 12.55
C ALA A 557 -25.27 -23.15 11.47
N ALA A 558 -25.23 -24.33 10.85
CA ALA A 558 -24.24 -24.72 9.85
C ALA A 558 -24.31 -23.85 8.59
#